data_AF-V5HU42-F1
#
_entry.id   AF-V5HU42-F1
#
_cell.length_a   1.000
_cell.length_b   1.000
_cell.length_c   1.000
_cell.angle_alpha   90.00
_cell.angle_beta   90.00
_cell.angle_gamma   90.00
#
_symmetry.space_group_name_H-M   'P 1'
#
loop_
_entity.id
_entity.type
_entity.pdbx_description
1 polymer ?
#
loop_
_entity_poly.entity_id
_entity_poly.type
_entity_poly.pdbx_seq_one_letter_code
_entity_poly.pdbx_strand_id
1 'polypeptide(L)'
;TFSVIVKAPGCPPLSSDPFSLVSCSEVRNAAEDQFHPVGDVCELNCQLGYVIPKGRQEWSTKICLSNGIWSNDIIHLCQKHQNPQLSRGCEDYTVVVDNLTVSFPVPVSTPVFKAFNDTEAAVSCSLPQVIAYGTHVNNCTATDAELGTVSSCTFSVNVKAP
;
A
#
# COMPACT_ATOMS: atom_id res chain seq x y z
N THR A 1 -3.26 -60.44 4.51
CA THR A 1 -3.15 -59.31 3.56
C THR A 1 -2.99 -58.04 4.35
N PHE A 2 -1.87 -57.33 4.23
CA PHE A 2 -1.65 -56.04 4.91
C PHE A 2 -2.01 -54.92 3.93
N SER A 3 -2.93 -54.05 4.33
CA SER A 3 -3.26 -52.83 3.60
C SER A 3 -2.28 -51.73 4.01
N VAL A 4 -1.38 -51.35 3.10
CA VAL A 4 -0.50 -50.19 3.27
C VAL A 4 -1.25 -48.98 2.71
N ILE A 5 -1.59 -48.03 3.59
CA ILE A 5 -2.14 -46.74 3.19
C ILE A 5 -0.96 -45.79 3.01
N VAL A 6 -0.63 -45.44 1.77
CA VAL A 6 0.33 -44.37 1.48
C VAL A 6 -0.41 -43.05 1.67
N LYS A 7 -0.19 -42.35 2.81
CA LYS A 7 -0.64 -40.96 2.94
C LYS A 7 0.12 -40.14 1.89
N ALA A 8 -0.59 -39.42 1.03
CA ALA A 8 0.04 -38.48 0.12
C ALA A 8 0.91 -37.49 0.92
N PRO A 9 2.07 -37.06 0.40
CA PRO A 9 2.86 -36.01 1.04
C PRO A 9 2.02 -34.73 1.03
N GLY A 10 1.40 -34.43 2.16
CA GLY A 10 0.74 -33.16 2.38
C GLY A 10 1.77 -32.09 2.76
N CYS A 11 1.33 -30.84 2.82
CA CYS A 11 2.19 -29.71 3.19
C CYS A 11 2.15 -29.49 4.70
N PRO A 12 3.28 -29.11 5.33
CA PRO A 12 3.28 -28.80 6.75
C PRO A 12 2.36 -27.60 7.04
N PRO A 13 1.90 -27.44 8.30
CA PRO A 13 1.19 -26.24 8.72
C PRO A 13 1.96 -24.97 8.33
N LEU A 14 1.25 -23.96 7.81
CA LEU A 14 1.85 -22.66 7.52
C LEU A 14 2.19 -21.94 8.82
N SER A 15 3.44 -21.53 8.98
CA SER A 15 3.80 -20.55 10.01
C SER A 15 3.21 -19.19 9.64
N SER A 16 2.57 -18.51 10.60
CA SER A 16 2.24 -17.09 10.47
C SER A 16 3.19 -16.25 11.31
N ASP A 17 3.46 -15.02 10.86
CA ASP A 17 4.11 -14.02 11.70
C ASP A 17 3.07 -13.33 12.63
N PRO A 18 3.51 -12.52 13.61
CA PRO A 18 2.58 -11.89 14.55
C PRO A 18 1.58 -10.92 13.92
N PHE A 19 1.80 -10.48 12.68
CA PHE A 19 0.98 -9.48 11.99
C PHE A 19 0.08 -10.10 10.91
N SER A 20 0.13 -11.42 10.77
CA SER A 20 -0.61 -12.19 9.80
C SER A 20 -1.47 -13.26 10.46
N LEU A 21 -2.54 -13.63 9.75
CA LEU A 21 -3.48 -14.68 10.09
C LEU A 21 -3.63 -15.55 8.85
N VAL A 22 -3.53 -16.87 9.02
CA VAL A 22 -3.72 -17.82 7.91
C VAL A 22 -5.16 -18.34 7.95
N SER A 23 -5.85 -18.26 6.83
CA SER A 23 -7.18 -18.82 6.63
C SER A 23 -7.13 -19.83 5.50
N CYS A 24 -7.47 -21.10 5.76
CA CYS A 24 -7.45 -22.16 4.76
C CYS A 24 -8.87 -22.60 4.39
N SER A 25 -9.05 -23.11 3.17
CA SER A 25 -10.33 -23.62 2.67
C SER A 25 -10.90 -24.77 3.51
N GLU A 26 -10.04 -25.60 4.08
CA GLU A 26 -10.44 -26.73 4.92
C GLU A 26 -10.47 -26.34 6.41
N VAL A 27 -11.65 -26.33 7.03
CA VAL A 27 -11.82 -26.10 8.47
C VAL A 27 -11.38 -27.37 9.21
N ARG A 28 -10.17 -27.37 9.75
CA ARG A 28 -9.65 -28.48 10.57
C ARG A 28 -9.65 -28.12 12.05
N ASN A 29 -10.10 -29.06 12.88
CA ASN A 29 -9.94 -28.95 14.32
C ASN A 29 -8.45 -28.92 14.64
N ALA A 30 -8.00 -27.92 15.40
CA ALA A 30 -6.60 -27.62 15.76
C ALA A 30 -5.87 -28.72 16.59
N ALA A 31 -6.44 -29.92 16.69
CA ALA A 31 -5.98 -30.99 17.57
C ALA A 31 -4.98 -31.96 16.91
N GLU A 32 -4.73 -31.87 15.60
CA GLU A 32 -3.72 -32.71 14.96
C GLU A 32 -2.85 -31.87 14.02
N ASP A 33 -1.53 -31.90 14.26
CA ASP A 33 -0.43 -31.43 13.41
C ASP A 33 -0.41 -32.16 12.06
N GLN A 34 -1.53 -32.09 11.33
CA GLN A 34 -1.82 -32.94 10.21
C GLN A 34 -1.67 -32.14 8.93
N PHE A 35 -0.65 -32.51 8.17
CA PHE A 35 -0.32 -31.97 6.86
C PHE A 35 -1.57 -31.61 6.02
N HIS A 36 -1.51 -30.44 5.40
CA HIS A 36 -2.49 -29.95 4.45
C HIS A 36 -2.53 -30.87 3.22
N PRO A 37 -3.71 -31.25 2.72
CA PRO A 37 -3.82 -32.11 1.57
C PRO A 37 -3.31 -31.38 0.32
N VAL A 38 -2.80 -32.15 -0.64
CA VAL A 38 -2.42 -31.61 -1.96
C VAL A 38 -3.62 -30.90 -2.58
N GLY A 39 -3.42 -29.67 -3.04
CA GLY A 39 -4.45 -28.81 -3.60
C GLY A 39 -5.14 -27.89 -2.60
N ASP A 40 -4.88 -28.02 -1.29
CA ASP A 40 -5.42 -27.08 -0.29
C ASP A 40 -4.92 -25.66 -0.54
N VAL A 41 -5.80 -24.68 -0.31
CA VAL A 41 -5.54 -23.27 -0.55
C VAL A 41 -5.68 -22.51 0.76
N CYS A 42 -4.60 -21.87 1.16
CA CYS A 42 -4.55 -21.00 2.32
C CYS A 42 -4.24 -19.57 1.90
N GLU A 43 -4.93 -18.62 2.51
CA GLU A 43 -4.73 -17.20 2.30
C GLU A 43 -4.14 -16.58 3.56
N LEU A 44 -3.04 -15.86 3.37
CA LEU A 44 -2.43 -15.05 4.41
C LEU A 44 -3.11 -13.68 4.42
N ASN A 45 -3.77 -13.39 5.53
CA ASN A 45 -4.46 -12.13 5.80
C ASN A 45 -3.69 -11.32 6.82
N CYS A 46 -3.79 -9.99 6.76
CA CYS A 46 -3.16 -9.14 7.76
C CYS A 46 -4.08 -8.86 8.95
N GLN A 47 -3.47 -8.74 10.13
CA GLN A 47 -4.16 -8.23 11.30
C GLN A 47 -4.58 -6.78 11.12
N LEU A 48 -5.50 -6.32 11.98
CA LEU A 48 -5.94 -4.93 12.01
C LEU A 48 -4.76 -3.97 12.12
N GLY A 49 -4.75 -2.94 11.28
CA GLY A 49 -3.66 -1.96 11.19
C GLY A 49 -2.49 -2.40 10.31
N TYR A 50 -2.59 -3.54 9.61
CA TYR A 50 -1.62 -4.02 8.63
C TYR A 50 -2.31 -4.34 7.30
N VAL A 51 -1.55 -4.26 6.22
CA VAL A 51 -2.03 -4.48 4.85
C VAL A 51 -0.94 -5.13 4.02
N ILE A 52 -1.32 -5.99 3.06
CA ILE A 52 -0.40 -6.55 2.08
C ILE A 52 -0.22 -5.51 0.96
N PRO A 53 1.01 -5.04 0.69
CA PRO A 53 1.29 -4.15 -0.44
C PRO A 53 0.80 -4.76 -1.76
N LYS A 54 0.25 -3.93 -2.65
CA LYS A 54 -0.28 -4.39 -3.95
C LYS A 54 0.70 -5.25 -4.73
N GLY A 55 1.98 -4.87 -4.79
CA GLY A 55 3.00 -5.63 -5.50
C GLY A 55 3.28 -7.03 -4.92
N ARG A 56 2.69 -7.38 -3.77
CA ARG A 56 2.89 -8.64 -3.05
C ARG A 56 1.61 -9.46 -2.88
N GLN A 57 0.48 -9.01 -3.44
CA GLN A 57 -0.81 -9.68 -3.26
C GLN A 57 -0.81 -11.11 -3.81
N GLU A 58 -0.10 -11.38 -4.91
CA GLU A 58 -0.02 -12.72 -5.50
C GLU A 58 0.62 -13.77 -4.57
N TRP A 59 1.44 -13.34 -3.61
CA TRP A 59 2.07 -14.25 -2.64
C TRP A 59 1.20 -14.51 -1.42
N SER A 60 0.08 -13.81 -1.24
CA SER A 60 -0.85 -14.04 -0.11
C SER A 60 -1.47 -15.44 -0.17
N THR A 61 -1.70 -15.96 -1.37
CA THR A 61 -2.25 -17.30 -1.59
C THR A 61 -1.16 -18.37 -1.60
N LYS A 62 -1.37 -19.41 -0.81
CA LYS A 62 -0.53 -20.60 -0.69
C LYS A 62 -1.31 -21.81 -1.18
N ILE A 63 -0.71 -22.58 -2.07
CA ILE A 63 -1.30 -23.82 -2.59
C ILE A 63 -0.40 -24.98 -2.20
N CYS A 64 -0.97 -26.03 -1.60
CA CYS A 64 -0.20 -27.22 -1.28
C CYS A 64 0.07 -28.05 -2.55
N LEU A 65 1.33 -28.18 -2.94
CA LEU A 65 1.72 -28.90 -4.16
C LEU A 65 1.88 -30.40 -3.89
N SER A 66 1.87 -31.21 -4.96
CA SER A 66 1.96 -32.68 -4.90
C SER A 66 3.27 -33.22 -4.34
N ASN A 67 4.30 -32.38 -4.26
CA ASN A 67 5.59 -32.70 -3.65
C ASN A 67 5.62 -32.43 -2.13
N GLY A 68 4.50 -32.03 -1.52
CA GLY A 68 4.41 -31.70 -0.09
C GLY A 68 4.98 -30.33 0.29
N ILE A 69 5.17 -29.44 -0.68
CA ILE A 69 5.69 -28.08 -0.47
C ILE A 69 4.62 -27.06 -0.88
N TRP A 70 4.56 -25.93 -0.17
CA TRP A 70 3.72 -24.81 -0.55
C TRP A 70 4.19 -24.14 -1.84
N SER A 71 3.27 -23.54 -2.59
CA SER A 71 3.56 -22.81 -3.83
C SER A 71 4.60 -21.69 -3.66
N ASN A 72 4.67 -21.10 -2.47
CA ASN A 72 5.74 -20.21 -2.03
C ASN A 72 5.77 -20.17 -0.49
N ASP A 73 6.91 -19.79 0.08
CA ASP A 73 7.18 -19.76 1.52
C ASP A 73 7.22 -18.33 2.11
N ILE A 74 6.78 -17.33 1.34
CA ILE A 74 6.85 -15.92 1.74
C ILE A 74 5.76 -15.59 2.76
N ILE A 75 6.10 -15.57 4.05
CA ILE A 75 5.13 -15.32 5.12
C ILE A 75 5.08 -13.85 5.59
N HIS A 76 6.16 -13.08 5.37
CA HIS A 76 6.28 -11.69 5.82
C HIS A 76 5.72 -10.67 4.82
N LEU A 77 4.42 -10.74 4.58
CA LEU A 77 3.73 -9.90 3.59
C LEU A 77 3.11 -8.64 4.20
N CYS A 78 2.74 -8.68 5.47
CA CYS A 78 2.01 -7.61 6.13
C CYS A 78 2.90 -6.42 6.46
N GLN A 79 2.52 -5.25 5.94
CA GLN A 79 3.14 -3.97 6.26
C GLN A 79 2.20 -3.15 7.14
N LYS A 80 2.78 -2.39 8.07
CA LYS A 80 2.00 -1.51 8.92
C LYS A 80 1.28 -0.48 8.06
N HIS A 81 -0.01 -0.29 8.30
CA HIS A 81 -0.79 0.73 7.65
C HIS A 81 -0.25 2.11 8.03
N GLN A 82 0.26 2.84 7.05
CA GLN A 82 0.89 4.14 7.25
C GLN A 82 0.52 5.07 6.11
N ASN A 83 0.00 6.25 6.46
CA ASN A 83 -0.32 7.28 5.47
C ASN A 83 0.93 7.95 4.93
N PRO A 84 0.92 8.44 3.67
CA PRO A 84 2.03 9.21 3.12
C PRO A 84 2.39 10.40 4.01
N GLN A 85 3.67 10.62 4.27
CA GLN A 85 4.16 11.70 5.13
C GLN A 85 4.57 12.90 4.29
N LEU A 86 4.11 14.11 4.66
CA LEU A 86 4.54 15.33 3.98
C LEU A 86 6.04 15.53 4.21
N SER A 87 6.81 15.65 3.13
CA SER A 87 8.25 15.86 3.18
C SER A 87 8.62 17.31 2.91
N ARG A 88 7.97 17.96 1.92
CA ARG A 88 8.18 19.37 1.60
C ARG A 88 7.03 19.92 0.75
N GLY A 89 6.95 21.25 0.70
CA GLY A 89 5.85 21.95 0.05
C GLY A 89 4.59 21.91 0.93
N CYS A 90 3.51 22.50 0.43
CA CYS A 90 2.27 22.68 1.19
C CYS A 90 2.32 23.74 2.29
N GLU A 91 3.00 24.84 2.00
CA GLU A 91 2.98 26.06 2.81
C GLU A 91 2.40 27.18 1.96
N ASP A 92 1.76 28.15 2.61
CA ASP A 92 1.23 29.33 1.94
C ASP A 92 2.38 30.15 1.35
N TYR A 93 2.23 30.62 0.11
CA TYR A 93 3.24 31.47 -0.52
C TYR A 93 2.61 32.62 -1.33
N THR A 94 3.44 33.62 -1.60
CA THR A 94 3.05 34.80 -2.38
C THR A 94 3.87 34.86 -3.66
N VAL A 95 3.20 35.15 -4.77
CA VAL A 95 3.82 35.40 -6.08
C VAL A 95 3.49 36.82 -6.51
N VAL A 96 4.52 37.57 -6.90
CA VAL A 96 4.37 38.90 -7.50
C VAL A 96 4.47 38.74 -9.01
N VAL A 97 3.44 39.18 -9.74
CA VAL A 97 3.38 39.10 -11.21
C VAL A 97 3.76 40.46 -11.78
N ASP A 98 4.97 40.56 -12.31
CA ASP A 98 5.54 41.79 -12.88
C ASP A 98 5.46 41.87 -14.40
N ASN A 99 5.00 40.81 -15.07
CA ASN A 99 5.01 40.64 -16.53
C ASN A 99 6.40 40.77 -17.18
N LEU A 100 7.47 40.72 -16.38
CA LEU A 100 8.86 40.74 -16.85
C LEU A 100 9.51 39.38 -16.58
N THR A 101 9.43 38.92 -15.33
CA THR A 101 9.99 37.65 -14.85
C THR A 101 8.91 36.62 -14.57
N VAL A 102 7.74 37.06 -14.11
CA VAL A 102 6.59 36.22 -13.80
C VAL A 102 5.37 36.78 -14.51
N SER A 103 4.72 35.94 -15.31
CA SER A 103 3.49 36.25 -16.03
C SER A 103 2.46 35.14 -15.82
N PHE A 104 1.20 35.44 -16.11
CA PHE A 104 0.16 34.42 -16.12
C PHE A 104 0.29 33.49 -17.34
N PRO A 105 -0.05 32.20 -17.21
CA PRO A 105 -0.46 31.49 -16.00
C PRO A 105 0.72 31.20 -15.06
N VAL A 106 0.54 31.39 -13.75
CA VAL A 106 1.56 31.05 -12.75
C VAL A 106 1.40 29.58 -12.35
N PRO A 107 2.41 28.72 -12.58
CA PRO A 107 2.36 27.32 -12.14
C PRO A 107 2.31 27.22 -10.62
N VAL A 108 1.47 26.33 -10.10
CA VAL A 108 1.39 26.05 -8.67
C VAL A 108 2.33 24.90 -8.32
N SER A 109 3.12 25.07 -7.26
CA SER A 109 4.06 24.02 -6.84
C SER A 109 3.32 22.81 -6.26
N THR A 110 3.69 21.61 -6.70
CA THR A 110 3.15 20.34 -6.16
C THR A 110 3.95 19.93 -4.92
N PRO A 111 3.30 19.67 -3.77
CA PRO A 111 3.99 19.17 -2.57
C PRO A 111 4.52 17.76 -2.78
N VAL A 112 5.51 17.38 -1.98
CA VAL A 112 6.12 16.04 -2.01
C VAL A 112 5.78 15.29 -0.75
N PHE A 113 5.21 14.11 -0.93
CA PHE A 113 4.90 13.16 0.13
C PHE A 113 5.73 11.89 -0.03
N LYS A 114 6.08 11.27 1.10
CA LYS A 114 6.82 10.02 1.18
C LYS A 114 5.88 8.88 1.55
N ALA A 115 5.87 7.84 0.72
CA ALA A 115 5.17 6.58 0.93
C ALA A 115 5.80 5.77 2.08
N PHE A 116 5.20 4.63 2.44
CA PHE A 116 5.68 3.75 3.53
C PHE A 116 7.12 3.25 3.34
N ASN A 117 7.61 3.25 2.11
CA ASN A 117 8.94 2.78 1.70
C ASN A 117 9.88 3.94 1.29
N ASP A 118 9.60 5.15 1.75
CA ASP A 118 10.35 6.39 1.44
C ASP A 118 10.40 6.79 -0.06
N THR A 119 9.61 6.13 -0.91
CA THR A 119 9.39 6.57 -2.29
C THR A 119 8.43 7.75 -2.35
N GLU A 120 8.40 8.49 -3.47
CA GLU A 120 7.45 9.59 -3.62
C GLU A 120 6.05 9.06 -3.87
N ALA A 121 5.09 9.51 -3.05
CA ALA A 121 3.68 9.18 -3.23
C ALA A 121 3.09 9.96 -4.42
N ALA A 122 2.08 9.39 -5.08
CA ALA A 122 1.42 10.05 -6.19
C ALA A 122 0.54 11.20 -5.68
N VAL A 123 0.80 12.43 -6.14
CA VAL A 123 0.08 13.63 -5.69
C VAL A 123 -0.84 14.18 -6.78
N SER A 124 -2.06 14.51 -6.40
CA SER A 124 -3.05 15.20 -7.25
C SER A 124 -3.51 16.47 -6.55
N CYS A 125 -3.49 17.62 -7.23
CA CYS A 125 -3.86 18.91 -6.68
C CYS A 125 -5.03 19.54 -7.46
N SER A 126 -5.87 20.33 -6.79
CA SER A 126 -7.03 20.99 -7.39
C SER A 126 -6.67 22.13 -8.34
N LEU A 127 -5.51 22.78 -8.13
CA LEU A 127 -5.04 23.90 -8.93
C LEU A 127 -3.64 23.62 -9.51
N PRO A 128 -3.51 23.35 -10.81
CA PRO A 128 -2.20 23.22 -11.46
C PRO A 128 -1.55 24.58 -11.75
N GLN A 129 -2.37 25.62 -11.96
CA GLN A 129 -1.93 26.98 -12.28
C GLN A 129 -2.97 28.01 -11.86
N VAL A 130 -2.54 29.26 -11.66
CA VAL A 130 -3.42 30.40 -11.36
C VAL A 130 -3.32 31.46 -12.45
N ILE A 131 -4.45 32.08 -12.82
CA ILE A 131 -4.58 33.00 -13.95
C ILE A 131 -5.08 34.40 -13.56
N ALA A 132 -5.25 34.65 -12.26
CA ALA A 132 -5.77 35.91 -11.75
C ALA A 132 -5.09 36.29 -10.44
N TYR A 133 -5.10 37.58 -10.14
CA TYR A 133 -4.70 38.11 -8.84
C TYR A 133 -5.66 37.67 -7.73
N GLY A 134 -5.18 37.70 -6.48
CA GLY A 134 -5.94 37.31 -5.29
C GLY A 134 -5.41 36.04 -4.62
N THR A 135 -6.16 35.54 -3.65
CA THR A 135 -5.83 34.33 -2.90
C THR A 135 -6.53 33.12 -3.51
N HIS A 136 -5.76 32.11 -3.88
CA HIS A 136 -6.25 30.86 -4.45
C HIS A 136 -5.91 29.71 -3.52
N VAL A 137 -6.88 28.85 -3.22
CA VAL A 137 -6.68 27.70 -2.31
C VAL A 137 -6.42 26.45 -3.13
N ASN A 138 -5.27 25.81 -2.91
CA ASN A 138 -4.92 24.55 -3.53
C ASN A 138 -5.05 23.40 -2.53
N ASN A 139 -5.83 22.38 -2.90
CA ASN A 139 -6.00 21.16 -2.13
C ASN A 139 -5.27 20.03 -2.84
N CYS A 140 -4.35 19.37 -2.15
CA CYS A 140 -3.59 18.26 -2.70
C CYS A 140 -3.86 16.97 -1.92
N THR A 141 -3.99 15.86 -2.63
CA THR A 141 -4.10 14.51 -2.09
C THR A 141 -2.93 13.67 -2.56
N ALA A 142 -2.29 12.97 -1.63
CA ALA A 142 -1.18 12.06 -1.87
C ALA A 142 -1.62 10.63 -1.61
N THR A 143 -1.37 9.73 -2.55
CA THR A 143 -1.75 8.31 -2.48
C THR A 143 -0.50 7.43 -2.52
N ASP A 144 -0.38 6.54 -1.54
CA ASP A 144 0.62 5.47 -1.55
C ASP A 144 0.23 4.43 -2.60
N ALA A 145 1.10 4.17 -3.57
CA ALA A 145 0.80 3.26 -4.67
C ALA A 145 0.62 1.81 -4.20
N GLU A 146 1.36 1.41 -3.16
CA GLU A 146 1.46 0.05 -2.64
C GLU A 146 0.42 -0.22 -1.57
N LEU A 147 0.29 0.66 -0.57
CA LEU A 147 -0.65 0.48 0.54
C LEU A 147 -2.04 1.06 0.25
N GLY A 148 -2.17 1.93 -0.76
CA GLY A 148 -3.43 2.62 -1.08
C GLY A 148 -3.87 3.65 -0.03
N THR A 149 -3.03 3.94 0.96
CA THR A 149 -3.26 4.94 1.99
C THR A 149 -3.16 6.35 1.45
N VAL A 150 -3.92 7.28 2.03
CA VAL A 150 -4.05 8.64 1.52
C VAL A 150 -3.71 9.66 2.62
N SER A 151 -3.03 10.72 2.22
CA SER A 151 -2.84 11.94 3.00
C SER A 151 -3.30 13.14 2.18
N SER A 152 -3.63 14.24 2.84
CA SER A 152 -3.99 15.49 2.16
C SER A 152 -3.34 16.67 2.84
N CYS A 153 -3.20 17.75 2.08
CA CYS A 153 -2.80 19.03 2.62
C CYS A 153 -3.42 20.16 1.77
N THR A 154 -3.53 21.34 2.38
CA THR A 154 -4.14 22.52 1.79
C THR A 154 -3.25 23.72 2.03
N PHE A 155 -3.03 24.53 1.00
CA PHE A 155 -2.26 25.77 1.10
C PHE A 155 -2.82 26.85 0.17
N SER A 156 -2.45 28.09 0.44
CA SER A 156 -2.89 29.29 -0.26
C SER A 156 -1.79 29.87 -1.14
N VAL A 157 -2.14 30.21 -2.38
CA VAL A 157 -1.29 30.93 -3.32
C VAL A 157 -1.82 32.35 -3.43
N ASN A 158 -1.06 33.31 -2.90
CA ASN A 158 -1.41 34.72 -2.92
C ASN A 158 -0.74 35.40 -4.12
N VAL A 159 -1.52 35.79 -5.13
CA VAL A 159 -1.00 36.44 -6.34
C VAL A 159 -1.24 37.93 -6.26
N LYS A 160 -0.17 38.72 -6.30
CA LYS A 160 -0.21 40.18 -6.18
C LYS A 160 0.41 40.86 -7.41
N ALA A 161 -0.09 42.05 -7.71
CA ALA A 161 0.57 42.96 -8.62
C ALA A 161 1.85 43.53 -7.95
N PRO A 162 2.79 44.10 -8.73
CA PRO A 162 4.02 44.70 -8.23
C PRO A 162 3.79 45.86 -7.27
#